data_AF-A0A4S5E9U3-F1
#
_entry.id   AF-A0A4S5E9U3-F1
#
_cell.length_a   1.000
_cell.length_b   1.000
_cell.length_c   1.000
_cell.angle_alpha   90.00
_cell.angle_beta   90.00
_cell.angle_gamma   90.00
#
_symmetry.space_group_name_H-M   'P 1'
#
loop_
_entity.id
_entity.type
_entity.pdbx_description
1 polymer ?
#
loop_
_entity_poly.entity_id
_entity_poly.type
_entity_poly.pdbx_seq_one_letter_code
_entity_poly.pdbx_strand_id
1 'polypeptide(L)'
;MPIHSTPPSDSHRDAAATPANDDVEGGSAAPGPGATVVDPAVLRAMEDDFADKAVVARFARDFCESLGGKLDRIERALGVKDAAGSADAIQSVTTSSMMVGAVQLTRMAVEVQDLMARGAMDSALLLMAKIRTSAADTITQLQAIYPGGSSGRSSGGCRYAP
;
A
#
# COMPACT_ATOMS: atom_id res chain seq x y z
N MET A 1 29.10 -36.32 29.82
CA MET A 1 29.97 -35.22 30.29
C MET A 1 31.17 -35.20 29.36
N PRO A 2 31.65 -34.06 28.81
CA PRO A 2 31.51 -32.67 29.25
C PRO A 2 30.75 -31.74 28.27
N ILE A 3 30.56 -30.53 28.80
CA ILE A 3 29.83 -29.34 28.35
C ILE A 3 30.79 -28.36 27.68
N HIS A 4 30.39 -27.73 26.57
CA HIS A 4 31.05 -26.53 26.04
C HIS A 4 30.00 -25.52 25.62
N SER A 5 29.94 -24.43 26.38
CA SER A 5 29.07 -23.27 26.20
C SER A 5 29.48 -22.42 25.00
N THR A 6 28.51 -21.78 24.36
CA THR A 6 28.64 -20.66 23.41
C THR A 6 29.29 -19.43 24.06
N PRO A 7 29.89 -18.53 23.27
CA PRO A 7 29.13 -17.32 22.88
C PRO A 7 29.22 -16.96 21.37
N PRO A 8 28.29 -16.13 20.85
CA PRO A 8 28.27 -15.68 19.47
C PRO A 8 29.28 -14.55 19.21
N SER A 9 29.99 -14.60 18.08
CA SER A 9 30.78 -13.48 17.55
C SER A 9 29.87 -12.48 16.82
N ASP A 10 29.77 -11.29 17.40
CA ASP A 10 29.34 -10.05 16.76
C ASP A 10 30.55 -9.35 16.09
N SER A 11 30.26 -8.42 15.17
CA SER A 11 31.15 -7.42 14.56
C SER A 11 31.69 -7.73 13.15
N HIS A 12 30.86 -7.42 12.14
CA HIS A 12 31.35 -6.72 10.97
C HIS A 12 30.48 -5.48 10.72
N ARG A 13 31.01 -4.33 11.14
CA ARG A 13 30.43 -2.99 10.95
C ARG A 13 31.50 -2.14 10.28
N ASP A 14 31.46 -2.12 8.95
CA ASP A 14 32.12 -1.13 8.09
C ASP A 14 31.03 -0.66 7.11
N ALA A 15 30.41 0.51 7.24
CA ALA A 15 30.95 1.87 7.18
C ALA A 15 31.62 2.17 5.83
N ALA A 16 30.80 2.35 4.79
CA ALA A 16 31.17 3.10 3.60
C ALA A 16 30.09 4.15 3.32
N ALA A 17 30.53 5.40 3.34
CA ALA A 17 29.76 6.62 3.28
C ALA A 17 28.98 6.79 1.97
N THR A 18 27.70 7.12 2.09
CA THR A 18 26.92 7.79 1.06
C THR A 18 27.21 9.30 1.15
N PRO A 19 27.72 9.95 0.08
CA PRO A 19 27.81 11.39 0.06
C PRO A 19 26.41 12.00 -0.02
N ALA A 20 26.20 13.00 0.83
CA ALA A 20 25.07 13.91 0.82
C ALA A 20 24.95 14.59 -0.55
N ASN A 21 23.77 14.49 -1.15
CA ASN A 21 23.29 15.50 -2.09
C ASN A 21 22.15 16.23 -1.40
N ASP A 22 22.51 17.38 -0.83
CA ASP A 22 21.60 18.48 -0.55
C ASP A 22 21.16 19.11 -1.89
N ASP A 23 20.04 19.83 -1.86
CA ASP A 23 19.38 20.55 -2.96
C ASP A 23 18.37 19.77 -3.85
N VAL A 24 17.16 19.59 -3.31
CA VAL A 24 15.95 20.05 -4.00
C VAL A 24 15.05 20.80 -3.02
N GLU A 25 15.27 22.11 -2.93
CA GLU A 25 14.25 23.06 -2.54
C GLU A 25 13.26 23.20 -3.70
N GLY A 26 11.96 23.23 -3.40
CA GLY A 26 10.97 23.81 -4.30
C GLY A 26 9.75 22.93 -4.58
N GLY A 27 8.85 22.85 -3.61
CA GLY A 27 7.54 22.25 -3.85
C GLY A 27 6.64 22.14 -2.64
N SER A 28 6.45 23.23 -1.89
CA SER A 28 5.28 23.37 -1.03
C SER A 28 4.03 23.44 -1.93
N ALA A 29 3.55 22.27 -2.36
CA ALA A 29 2.20 22.11 -2.83
C ALA A 29 1.36 21.77 -1.60
N ALA A 30 0.71 22.78 -1.06
CA ALA A 30 -0.21 22.67 0.07
C ALA A 30 -1.09 21.41 -0.07
N PRO A 31 -1.21 20.57 0.96
CA PRO A 31 -2.30 19.60 0.99
C PRO A 31 -3.59 20.39 1.10
N GLY A 32 -4.26 20.60 -0.04
CA GLY A 32 -5.68 20.90 -0.01
C GLY A 32 -6.37 19.84 0.85
N PRO A 33 -7.34 20.20 1.70
CA PRO A 33 -8.01 19.27 2.61
C PRO A 33 -8.90 18.29 1.82
N GLY A 34 -8.26 17.31 1.20
CA GLY A 34 -8.85 16.10 0.67
C GLY A 34 -7.94 14.98 1.14
N ALA A 35 -8.40 14.23 2.14
CA ALA A 35 -7.66 13.18 2.81
C ALA A 35 -6.91 12.30 1.79
N THR A 36 -5.60 12.52 1.65
CA THR A 36 -4.80 11.73 0.72
C THR A 36 -4.66 10.35 1.36
N VAL A 37 -5.36 9.37 0.78
CA VAL A 37 -5.39 8.00 1.30
C VAL A 37 -4.09 7.27 0.95
N VAL A 38 -3.43 7.76 -0.11
CA VAL A 38 -2.13 7.31 -0.60
C VAL A 38 -1.07 8.39 -0.36
N ASP A 39 0.08 7.99 0.16
CA ASP A 39 1.22 8.88 0.37
C ASP A 39 1.99 9.08 -0.95
N PRO A 40 2.08 10.33 -1.47
CA PRO A 40 2.74 10.61 -2.73
C PRO A 40 4.27 10.47 -2.65
N ALA A 41 4.88 10.57 -1.47
CA ALA A 41 6.32 10.37 -1.29
C ALA A 41 6.69 8.89 -1.45
N VAL A 42 5.85 7.98 -0.94
CA VAL A 42 6.03 6.54 -1.14
C VAL A 42 5.89 6.16 -2.62
N LEU A 43 4.92 6.75 -3.32
CA LEU A 43 4.78 6.56 -4.76
C LEU A 43 6.04 7.04 -5.51
N ARG A 44 6.60 8.21 -5.16
CA ARG A 44 7.85 8.68 -5.77
C ARG A 44 9.05 7.78 -5.46
N ALA A 45 9.17 7.29 -4.24
CA ALA A 45 10.23 6.35 -3.86
C ALA A 45 10.11 5.05 -4.67
N MET A 46 8.88 4.53 -4.81
CA MET A 46 8.61 3.39 -5.67
C MET A 46 8.97 3.68 -7.14
N GLU A 47 8.66 4.87 -7.66
CA GLU A 47 9.10 5.29 -9.00
C GLU A 47 10.61 5.46 -9.16
N ASP A 48 11.35 5.68 -8.08
CA ASP A 48 12.82 5.77 -8.07
C ASP A 48 13.46 4.37 -8.05
N ASP A 49 12.88 3.44 -7.29
CA ASP A 49 13.27 2.03 -7.24
C ASP A 49 13.04 1.31 -8.60
N PHE A 50 12.07 1.75 -9.40
CA PHE A 50 11.78 1.18 -10.72
C PHE A 50 12.18 2.11 -11.87
N ALA A 51 13.09 1.66 -12.73
CA ALA A 51 13.51 2.41 -13.92
C ALA A 51 12.38 2.74 -14.91
N ASP A 52 11.24 2.03 -14.84
CA ASP A 52 10.14 2.18 -15.78
C ASP A 52 8.80 2.47 -15.05
N LYS A 53 8.24 3.65 -15.31
CA LYS A 53 6.96 4.10 -14.73
C LYS A 53 5.79 3.18 -15.11
N ALA A 54 5.89 2.44 -16.21
CA ALA A 54 4.88 1.46 -16.59
C ALA A 54 4.80 0.28 -15.60
N VAL A 55 5.92 -0.08 -14.96
CA VAL A 55 5.96 -1.14 -13.94
C VAL A 55 5.20 -0.69 -12.68
N VAL A 56 5.40 0.55 -12.24
CA VAL A 56 4.69 1.14 -11.10
C VAL A 56 3.19 1.20 -11.37
N ALA A 57 2.78 1.67 -12.55
CA ALA A 57 1.37 1.71 -12.93
C ALA A 57 0.74 0.30 -12.99
N ARG A 58 1.48 -0.71 -13.47
CA ARG A 58 1.02 -2.10 -13.47
C ARG A 58 0.87 -2.65 -12.06
N PHE A 59 1.81 -2.35 -11.18
CA PHE A 59 1.77 -2.80 -9.78
C PHE A 59 0.62 -2.15 -9.01
N ALA A 60 0.40 -0.85 -9.19
CA ALA A 60 -0.75 -0.16 -8.62
C ALA A 60 -2.07 -0.79 -9.09
N ARG A 61 -2.17 -1.19 -10.36
CA ARG A 61 -3.35 -1.88 -10.89
C ARG A 61 -3.53 -3.28 -10.30
N ASP A 62 -2.47 -4.08 -10.25
CA ASP A 62 -2.49 -5.43 -9.66
C ASP A 62 -2.87 -5.39 -8.17
N PHE A 63 -2.37 -4.38 -7.45
CA PHE A 63 -2.80 -4.08 -6.09
C PHE A 63 -4.31 -3.81 -6.03
N CYS A 64 -4.84 -2.91 -6.86
CA CYS A 64 -6.28 -2.61 -6.91
C CYS A 64 -7.14 -3.84 -7.24
N GLU A 65 -6.72 -4.66 -8.20
CA GLU A 65 -7.43 -5.88 -8.60
C GLU A 65 -7.42 -6.94 -7.49
N SER A 66 -6.30 -7.08 -6.78
CA SER A 66 -6.17 -8.06 -5.69
C SER A 66 -6.73 -7.60 -4.36
N LEU A 67 -6.83 -6.29 -4.11
CA LEU A 67 -7.28 -5.72 -2.84
C LEU A 67 -8.72 -6.13 -2.50
N GLY A 68 -9.63 -6.08 -3.47
CA GLY A 68 -11.03 -6.44 -3.25
C GLY A 68 -11.21 -7.89 -2.79
N GLY A 69 -10.51 -8.84 -3.42
CA GLY A 69 -10.55 -10.24 -3.04
C GLY A 69 -9.91 -10.51 -1.68
N LYS A 70 -8.85 -9.78 -1.33
CA LYS A 70 -8.21 -9.88 -0.01
C LYS A 70 -9.13 -9.38 1.10
N LEU A 71 -9.86 -8.29 0.90
CA LEU A 71 -10.84 -7.78 1.87
C LEU A 71 -12.00 -8.76 2.10
N ASP A 72 -12.53 -9.37 1.03
CA ASP A 72 -13.57 -10.40 1.17
C ASP A 72 -13.09 -11.61 1.99
N ARG A 73 -11.84 -12.03 1.77
CA ARG A 73 -11.21 -13.11 2.54
C ARG A 73 -11.09 -12.76 4.03
N ILE A 74 -10.73 -11.52 4.36
CA ILE A 74 -10.64 -11.05 5.75
C ILE A 74 -12.02 -11.05 6.41
N GLU A 75 -13.05 -10.51 5.74
CA GLU A 75 -14.42 -10.51 6.27
C GLU A 75 -14.97 -11.92 6.50
N ARG A 76 -14.72 -12.84 5.55
CA ARG A 76 -15.10 -14.26 5.73
C ARG A 76 -14.39 -14.88 6.93
N ALA A 77 -13.08 -14.67 7.06
CA ALA A 77 -12.28 -15.22 8.16
C ALA A 77 -12.74 -14.67 9.52
N LEU A 78 -13.04 -13.37 9.60
CA LEU A 78 -13.62 -12.75 10.79
C LEU A 78 -15.01 -13.31 11.12
N GLY A 79 -15.84 -13.56 10.10
CA GLY A 79 -17.18 -14.12 10.27
C GLY A 79 -17.19 -15.56 10.83
N VAL A 80 -16.19 -16.37 10.49
CA VAL A 80 -16.00 -17.71 11.06
C VAL A 80 -15.14 -17.72 12.32
N LYS A 81 -14.73 -16.55 12.82
CA LYS A 81 -13.84 -16.35 13.98
C LYS A 81 -12.49 -17.05 13.83
N ASP A 82 -11.99 -17.15 12.59
CA ASP A 82 -10.68 -17.72 12.29
C ASP A 82 -9.59 -16.65 12.47
N ALA A 83 -9.09 -16.52 13.70
CA ALA A 83 -8.09 -15.52 14.06
C ALA A 83 -6.77 -15.67 13.26
N ALA A 84 -6.33 -16.91 13.01
CA ALA A 84 -5.08 -17.18 12.31
C ALA A 84 -5.17 -16.79 10.82
N GLY A 85 -6.21 -17.22 10.11
CA GLY A 85 -6.39 -16.85 8.71
C GLY A 85 -6.76 -15.38 8.52
N SER A 86 -7.44 -14.75 9.49
CA SER A 86 -7.70 -13.31 9.46
C SER A 86 -6.39 -12.51 9.59
N ALA A 87 -5.51 -12.87 10.53
CA ALA A 87 -4.23 -12.20 10.73
C ALA A 87 -3.30 -12.33 9.52
N ASP A 88 -3.18 -13.53 8.95
CA ASP A 88 -2.37 -13.77 7.73
C ASP A 88 -2.88 -12.93 6.54
N ALA A 89 -4.19 -12.92 6.31
CA ALA A 89 -4.80 -12.15 5.24
C ALA A 89 -4.60 -10.64 5.43
N ILE A 90 -4.76 -10.13 6.66
CA ILE A 90 -4.54 -8.71 6.99
C ILE A 90 -3.06 -8.33 6.81
N GLN A 91 -2.13 -9.19 7.24
CA GLN A 91 -0.70 -8.94 7.09
C GLN A 91 -0.26 -8.92 5.61
N SER A 92 -0.86 -9.80 4.79
CA SER A 92 -0.66 -9.78 3.35
C SER A 92 -1.10 -8.45 2.72
N VAL A 93 -2.31 -7.97 3.07
CA VAL A 93 -2.81 -6.66 2.61
C VAL A 93 -1.91 -5.53 3.07
N THR A 94 -1.49 -5.56 4.34
CA THR A 94 -0.63 -4.52 4.94
C THR A 94 0.69 -4.40 4.18
N THR A 95 1.33 -5.52 3.92
CA THR A 95 2.62 -5.57 3.21
C THR A 95 2.47 -5.01 1.79
N SER A 96 1.41 -5.38 1.06
CA SER A 96 1.13 -4.82 -0.27
C SER A 96 0.79 -3.33 -0.22
N SER A 97 0.06 -2.89 0.80
CA SER A 97 -0.37 -1.50 0.99
C SER A 97 0.81 -0.57 1.28
N MET A 98 1.81 -1.03 2.02
CA MET A 98 3.04 -0.27 2.28
C MET A 98 3.82 0.03 1.00
N MET A 99 3.86 -0.90 0.05
CA MET A 99 4.58 -0.71 -1.23
C MET A 99 3.94 0.37 -2.11
N VAL A 100 2.61 0.51 -2.07
CA VAL A 100 1.88 1.52 -2.85
C VAL A 100 1.62 2.81 -2.07
N GLY A 101 2.09 2.92 -0.82
CA GLY A 101 1.90 4.10 0.02
C GLY A 101 0.48 4.25 0.60
N ALA A 102 -0.31 3.18 0.68
CA ALA A 102 -1.67 3.24 1.23
C ALA A 102 -1.64 3.26 2.78
N VAL A 103 -1.13 4.35 3.35
CA VAL A 103 -0.89 4.52 4.80
C VAL A 103 -2.18 4.39 5.61
N GLN A 104 -3.30 4.88 5.08
CA GLN A 104 -4.60 4.79 5.76
C GLN A 104 -5.08 3.33 5.87
N LEU A 105 -4.92 2.54 4.80
CA LEU A 105 -5.23 1.10 4.79
C LEU A 105 -4.38 0.35 5.82
N THR A 106 -3.07 0.61 5.84
CA THR A 106 -2.15 0.01 6.82
C THR A 106 -2.54 0.35 8.26
N ARG A 107 -2.90 1.59 8.56
CA ARG A 107 -3.34 1.99 9.92
C ARG A 107 -4.58 1.23 10.38
N MET A 108 -5.62 1.18 9.53
CA MET A 108 -6.84 0.47 9.88
C MET A 108 -6.61 -1.05 9.97
N ALA A 109 -5.74 -1.62 9.13
CA ALA A 109 -5.35 -3.03 9.21
C ALA A 109 -4.67 -3.38 10.54
N VAL A 110 -3.81 -2.50 11.06
CA VAL A 110 -3.20 -2.66 12.39
C VAL A 110 -4.26 -2.56 13.49
N GLU A 111 -5.21 -1.64 13.38
CA GLU A 111 -6.30 -1.50 14.34
C GLU A 111 -7.21 -2.74 14.38
N VAL A 112 -7.48 -3.37 13.23
CA VAL A 112 -8.20 -4.66 13.18
C VAL A 112 -7.41 -5.75 13.91
N GLN A 113 -6.09 -5.82 13.72
CA GLN A 113 -5.25 -6.80 14.43
C GLN A 113 -5.28 -6.60 15.95
N ASP A 114 -5.25 -5.35 16.43
CA ASP A 114 -5.38 -5.04 17.86
C ASP A 114 -6.77 -5.45 18.39
N LEU A 115 -7.84 -5.20 17.65
CA LEU A 115 -9.20 -5.65 18.01
C LEU A 115 -9.30 -7.18 18.05
N MET A 116 -8.72 -7.89 17.08
CA MET A 116 -8.66 -9.35 17.09
C MET A 116 -7.86 -9.88 18.29
N ALA A 117 -6.74 -9.25 18.64
CA ALA A 117 -5.92 -9.62 19.80
C ALA A 117 -6.69 -9.43 21.13
N ARG A 118 -7.62 -8.47 21.19
CA ARG A 118 -8.52 -8.25 22.33
C ARG A 118 -9.75 -9.15 22.33
N GLY A 119 -9.95 -9.96 21.28
CA GLY A 119 -11.14 -10.79 21.10
C GLY A 119 -12.38 -10.03 20.61
N ALA A 120 -12.24 -8.77 20.17
CA ALA A 120 -13.33 -7.92 19.70
C ALA A 120 -13.63 -8.12 18.20
N MET A 121 -14.00 -9.36 17.82
CA MET A 121 -14.24 -9.75 16.41
C MET A 121 -15.39 -8.96 15.76
N ASP A 122 -16.46 -8.67 16.50
CA ASP A 122 -17.57 -7.85 16.01
C ASP A 122 -17.16 -6.41 15.71
N SER A 123 -16.26 -5.84 16.54
CA SER A 123 -15.68 -4.51 16.29
C SER A 123 -14.74 -4.53 15.08
N ALA A 124 -13.97 -5.60 14.89
CA ALA A 124 -13.15 -5.80 13.70
C ALA A 124 -14.00 -5.87 12.41
N LEU A 125 -15.16 -6.55 12.45
CA LEU A 125 -16.11 -6.57 11.34
C LEU A 125 -16.72 -5.18 11.06
N LEU A 126 -17.07 -4.42 12.09
CA LEU A 126 -17.52 -3.03 11.91
C LEU A 126 -16.44 -2.14 11.27
N LEU A 127 -15.17 -2.37 11.62
CA LEU A 127 -14.04 -1.64 11.05
C LEU A 127 -13.76 -2.05 9.59
N MET A 128 -14.04 -3.30 9.20
CA MET A 128 -13.94 -3.75 7.81
C MET A 128 -14.81 -2.93 6.85
N ALA A 129 -16.00 -2.50 7.28
CA ALA A 129 -16.85 -1.64 6.47
C ALA A 129 -16.16 -0.30 6.13
N LYS A 130 -15.46 0.30 7.10
CA LYS A 130 -14.67 1.52 6.89
C LYS A 130 -13.45 1.26 5.99
N ILE A 131 -12.79 0.12 6.18
CA ILE A 131 -11.65 -0.29 5.34
C ILE A 131 -12.07 -0.44 3.88
N ARG A 132 -13.25 -1.04 3.60
CA ARG A 132 -13.78 -1.12 2.23
C ARG A 132 -14.00 0.26 1.60
N THR A 133 -14.59 1.20 2.34
CA THR A 133 -14.77 2.57 1.84
C THR A 133 -13.42 3.22 1.54
N SER A 134 -12.48 3.14 2.47
CA SER A 134 -11.14 3.69 2.26
C SER A 134 -10.38 2.99 1.14
N ALA A 135 -10.57 1.68 0.95
CA ALA A 135 -9.97 0.93 -0.15
C ALA A 135 -10.52 1.40 -1.50
N ALA A 136 -11.83 1.63 -1.61
CA ALA A 136 -12.44 2.18 -2.81
C ALA A 136 -11.91 3.59 -3.14
N ASP A 137 -11.75 4.44 -2.12
CA ASP A 137 -11.10 5.76 -2.26
C ASP A 137 -9.64 5.63 -2.73
N THR A 138 -8.88 4.71 -2.13
CA THR A 138 -7.48 4.42 -2.50
C THR A 138 -7.39 3.99 -3.97
N ILE A 139 -8.27 3.09 -4.41
CA ILE A 139 -8.33 2.61 -5.79
C ILE A 139 -8.66 3.76 -6.74
N THR A 140 -9.65 4.58 -6.40
CA THR A 140 -10.06 5.74 -7.21
C THR A 140 -8.90 6.74 -7.34
N GLN A 141 -8.19 6.99 -6.25
CA GLN A 141 -7.02 7.88 -6.24
C GLN A 141 -5.85 7.30 -7.04
N LEU A 142 -5.52 6.01 -6.87
CA LEU A 142 -4.49 5.34 -7.66
C LEU A 142 -4.80 5.33 -9.16
N GLN A 143 -6.06 5.11 -9.53
CA GLN A 143 -6.50 5.18 -10.94
C GLN A 143 -6.48 6.61 -11.50
N ALA A 144 -6.70 7.62 -10.67
CA ALA A 144 -6.57 9.02 -11.08
C ALA A 144 -5.10 9.42 -11.30
N ILE A 145 -4.18 8.87 -10.49
CA ILE A 145 -2.72 9.11 -10.61
C ILE A 145 -2.13 8.32 -11.78
N TYR A 146 -2.54 7.06 -11.94
CA TYR A 146 -2.14 6.16 -13.03
C TYR A 146 -3.36 5.81 -13.89
N PRO A 147 -3.88 6.76 -14.70
CA PRO A 147 -4.93 6.47 -15.64
C PRO A 147 -4.37 5.50 -16.66
N GLY A 148 -4.69 4.21 -16.50
CA GLY A 148 -4.26 3.16 -17.40
C GLY A 148 -4.56 3.60 -18.83
N GLY A 149 -3.52 3.73 -19.64
CA GLY A 149 -3.63 4.24 -21.00
C GLY A 149 -4.59 3.39 -21.84
N SER A 150 -5.86 3.76 -21.86
CA SER A 150 -6.65 3.74 -23.09
C SER A 150 -6.15 4.90 -23.95
N SER A 151 -4.93 4.73 -24.45
CA SER A 151 -4.43 5.45 -25.62
C SER A 151 -5.28 5.03 -26.81
N GLY A 152 -6.38 5.73 -26.99
CA GLY A 152 -7.33 5.56 -28.08
C GLY A 152 -8.27 6.74 -28.21
N ARG A 153 -7.88 7.93 -27.72
CA ARG A 153 -8.58 9.16 -28.10
C ARG A 153 -8.08 9.53 -29.49
N SER A 154 -8.78 9.01 -30.49
CA SER A 154 -8.76 9.52 -31.86
C SER A 154 -9.28 10.96 -31.82
N SER A 155 -8.39 11.88 -31.49
CA SER A 155 -8.56 13.32 -31.66
C SER A 155 -8.09 13.70 -33.07
N GLY A 156 -8.56 12.98 -34.08
CA GLY A 156 -8.32 13.29 -35.49
C GLY A 156 -9.40 14.23 -35.99
N GLY A 157 -9.29 15.51 -35.65
CA GLY A 157 -10.09 16.54 -36.29
C GLY A 157 -9.75 16.61 -37.78
N CYS A 158 -10.69 16.23 -38.63
CA CYS A 158 -10.76 16.69 -40.01
C CYS A 158 -12.20 17.11 -40.30
N ARG A 159 -12.52 18.35 -39.88
CA ARG A 159 -13.55 19.13 -40.57
C ARG A 159 -12.99 19.45 -41.96
N TYR A 160 -13.56 18.84 -43.00
CA TYR A 160 -13.41 19.34 -44.36
C TYR A 160 -14.79 19.31 -45.03
N ALA A 161 -15.39 20.49 -45.12
CA ALA A 161 -16.52 20.78 -46.00
C ALA A 161 -15.95 21.36 -47.30
N PRO A 162 -16.53 21.01 -48.44
CA PRO A 162 -17.00 22.05 -49.36
C PRO A 162 -18.52 22.01 -49.54
#